data_AF-A0A1G2XDG5-F1
#
_entry.id   AF-A0A1G2XDG5-F1
#
_cell.length_a   1.000
_cell.length_b   1.000
_cell.length_c   1.000
_cell.angle_alpha   90.00
_cell.angle_beta   90.00
_cell.angle_gamma   90.00
#
_symmetry.space_group_name_H-M   'P 1'
#
loop_
_entity.id
_entity.type
_entity.pdbx_description
1 polymer ?
#
loop_
_entity_poly.entity_id
_entity_poly.type
_entity_poly.pdbx_seq_one_letter_code
_entity_poly.pdbx_strand_id
1 'polypeptide(L)'
;MKSEFADFSKFSKVDWKTYNDDRDTRRNLERWIENIVNCSIDIAKVLLAVEGRRIPTSYKGVLKELGTTQHFDESFGDDISQWAVLRNILTHEYLDIRWNTIKKFIQTSEPIYKTFINKVEFMLQPQ
;
A
#
# COMPACT_ATOMS: atom_id res chain seq x y z
N MET A 1 -8.05 3.35 -6.01
CA MET A 1 -7.62 2.07 -5.41
C MET A 1 -8.05 0.85 -6.22
N LYS A 2 -9.33 0.61 -6.56
CA LYS A 2 -9.73 -0.58 -7.36
C LYS A 2 -9.04 -0.69 -8.72
N SER A 3 -8.95 0.43 -9.44
CA SER A 3 -8.24 0.50 -10.73
C SER A 3 -6.79 0.05 -10.58
N GLU A 4 -6.09 0.61 -9.59
CA GLU A 4 -4.72 0.21 -9.27
C GLU A 4 -4.64 -1.27 -8.86
N PHE A 5 -5.59 -1.76 -8.07
CA PHE A 5 -5.60 -3.15 -7.65
C PHE A 5 -5.73 -4.14 -8.83
N ALA A 6 -6.45 -3.77 -9.89
CA ALA A 6 -6.55 -4.59 -11.10
C ALA A 6 -5.19 -4.76 -11.81
N ASP A 7 -4.28 -3.80 -11.66
CA ASP A 7 -2.95 -3.82 -12.27
C ASP A 7 -1.92 -4.66 -11.50
N PHE A 8 -2.27 -5.24 -10.34
CA PHE A 8 -1.35 -6.13 -9.59
C PHE A 8 -0.78 -7.25 -10.46
N SER A 9 -1.63 -7.92 -11.23
CA SER A 9 -1.22 -9.04 -12.10
C SER A 9 -0.27 -8.64 -13.23
N LYS A 10 -0.31 -7.37 -13.64
CA LYS A 10 0.61 -6.78 -14.63
C LYS A 10 1.95 -6.48 -13.99
N PHE A 11 1.93 -5.79 -12.85
CA PHE A 11 3.14 -5.29 -12.20
C PHE A 11 3.90 -6.35 -11.39
N SER A 12 3.24 -7.41 -10.90
CA SER A 12 3.87 -8.52 -10.18
C SER A 12 4.85 -9.34 -11.02
N LYS A 13 4.78 -9.20 -12.35
CA LYS A 13 5.66 -9.88 -13.31
C LYS A 13 6.92 -9.08 -13.67
N VAL A 14 7.01 -7.82 -13.24
CA VAL A 14 8.19 -7.00 -13.52
C VAL A 14 9.39 -7.61 -12.79
N ASP A 15 10.48 -7.79 -13.52
CA ASP A 15 11.76 -8.24 -12.98
C ASP A 15 12.79 -7.11 -12.94
N TRP A 16 13.97 -7.39 -12.38
CA TRP A 16 15.03 -6.39 -12.25
C TRP A 16 15.46 -5.83 -13.61
N LYS A 17 15.57 -6.70 -14.61
CA LYS A 17 16.03 -6.30 -15.95
C LYS A 17 15.06 -5.29 -16.56
N THR A 18 13.77 -5.60 -16.55
CA THR A 18 12.72 -4.71 -17.07
C THR A 18 12.69 -3.40 -16.29
N TYR A 19 12.74 -3.48 -14.96
CA TYR A 19 12.75 -2.29 -14.10
C TYR A 19 13.98 -1.38 -14.33
N ASN A 20 15.15 -1.97 -14.58
CA ASN A 20 16.38 -1.23 -14.81
C ASN A 20 16.43 -0.61 -16.21
N ASP A 21 16.09 -1.40 -17.23
CA ASP A 21 16.32 -1.07 -18.64
C ASP A 21 15.15 -0.27 -19.26
N ASP A 22 13.90 -0.48 -18.81
CA ASP A 22 12.71 0.21 -19.32
C ASP A 22 12.25 1.34 -18.37
N ARG A 23 12.52 2.58 -18.78
CA ARG A 23 12.16 3.79 -18.01
C ARG A 23 10.66 3.99 -17.88
N ASP A 24 9.87 3.59 -18.87
CA ASP A 24 8.43 3.81 -18.86
C ASP A 24 7.75 2.78 -17.97
N THR A 25 8.17 1.51 -18.05
CA THR A 25 7.73 0.49 -17.10
C THR A 25 8.10 0.87 -15.67
N ARG A 26 9.34 1.33 -15.43
CA ARG A 26 9.77 1.79 -14.10
C ARG A 26 8.88 2.91 -13.57
N ARG A 27 8.67 3.99 -14.33
CA ARG A 27 7.84 5.12 -13.90
C ARG A 27 6.40 4.71 -13.59
N ASN A 28 5.81 3.87 -14.44
CA ASN A 28 4.45 3.39 -14.24
C ASN A 28 4.34 2.50 -13.00
N LEU A 29 5.31 1.60 -12.77
CA LEU A 29 5.36 0.77 -11.58
C LEU A 29 5.49 1.62 -10.31
N GLU A 30 6.43 2.57 -10.29
CA GLU A 30 6.66 3.45 -9.14
C GLU A 30 5.42 4.29 -8.83
N ARG A 31 4.79 4.86 -9.85
CA ARG A 31 3.56 5.65 -9.71
C ARG A 31 2.39 4.81 -9.21
N TRP A 32 2.26 3.59 -9.70
CA TRP A 32 1.23 2.63 -9.26
C TRP A 32 1.40 2.28 -7.78
N ILE A 33 2.62 1.98 -7.32
CA ILE A 33 2.92 1.74 -5.91
C ILE A 33 2.57 2.97 -5.06
N GLU A 34 3.00 4.16 -5.51
CA GLU A 34 2.73 5.42 -4.82
C GLU A 34 1.22 5.65 -4.66
N ASN A 35 0.44 5.45 -5.72
CA ASN A 35 -1.02 5.59 -5.69
C ASN A 35 -1.65 4.62 -4.68
N ILE A 36 -1.26 3.35 -4.69
CA ILE A 36 -1.80 2.34 -3.76
C ILE A 36 -1.51 2.72 -2.31
N VAL A 37 -0.26 3.08 -2.00
CA VAL A 37 0.17 3.41 -0.64
C VAL A 37 -0.47 4.71 -0.15
N ASN A 38 -0.54 5.75 -0.99
CA ASN A 38 -1.18 7.02 -0.59
C ASN A 38 -2.68 6.84 -0.38
N CYS A 39 -3.37 6.12 -1.28
CA CYS A 39 -4.79 5.82 -1.10
C CYS A 39 -5.05 5.02 0.19
N SER A 40 -4.19 4.05 0.56
CA SER A 40 -4.41 3.29 1.80
C SER A 40 -4.24 4.14 3.04
N ILE A 41 -3.27 5.04 3.06
CA ILE A 41 -3.06 6.00 4.15
C ILE A 41 -4.28 6.91 4.30
N ASP A 42 -4.82 7.44 3.20
CA ASP A 42 -5.96 8.37 3.27
C ASP A 42 -7.25 7.69 3.70
N ILE A 43 -7.52 6.48 3.19
CA ILE A 43 -8.63 5.66 3.69
C ILE A 43 -8.46 5.37 5.18
N ALA A 44 -7.25 5.00 5.61
CA ALA A 44 -6.98 4.71 7.02
C ALA A 44 -7.25 5.92 7.92
N LYS A 45 -6.84 7.14 7.52
CA LYS A 45 -7.18 8.36 8.28
C LYS A 45 -8.68 8.55 8.42
N VAL A 46 -9.45 8.31 7.35
CA VAL A 46 -10.91 8.42 7.38
C VAL A 46 -11.52 7.39 8.34
N LEU A 47 -11.08 6.13 8.26
CA LEU A 47 -11.58 5.07 9.16
C LEU A 47 -11.28 5.37 10.63
N LEU A 48 -10.06 5.81 10.94
CA LEU A 48 -9.69 6.20 12.30
C LEU A 48 -10.51 7.40 12.79
N ALA A 49 -10.76 8.39 11.92
CA ALA A 49 -11.57 9.55 12.27
C ALA A 49 -13.03 9.19 12.56
N VAL A 50 -13.63 8.29 11.75
CA VAL A 50 -15.01 7.80 11.95
C VAL A 50 -15.14 7.04 13.27
N GLU A 51 -14.12 6.28 13.67
CA GLU A 51 -14.08 5.61 14.98
C GLU A 51 -13.69 6.54 16.14
N GLY A 52 -13.48 7.84 15.90
CA GLY A 52 -13.09 8.80 16.94
C GLY A 52 -11.68 8.54 17.52
N ARG A 53 -10.83 7.81 16.78
CA ARG A 53 -9.47 7.46 17.22
C ARG A 53 -8.50 8.60 16.95
N ARG A 54 -7.44 8.66 17.77
CA ARG A 54 -6.32 9.56 17.53
C ARG A 54 -5.62 9.17 16.22
N ILE A 55 -5.45 10.12 15.31
CA ILE A 55 -4.70 9.91 14.07
C ILE A 55 -3.20 10.09 14.37
N PRO A 56 -2.35 9.07 14.17
CA PRO A 56 -0.91 9.20 14.33
C PRO A 56 -0.30 10.20 13.33
N THR A 57 0.83 10.81 13.68
CA THR A 57 1.51 11.79 12.82
C THR A 57 2.31 11.14 11.69
N SER A 58 2.74 9.88 11.87
CA SER A 58 3.50 9.15 10.85
C SER A 58 2.56 8.27 10.01
N TYR A 59 2.83 8.15 8.72
CA TYR A 59 2.01 7.32 7.82
C TYR A 59 2.08 5.84 8.17
N LYS A 60 3.24 5.35 8.62
CA LYS A 60 3.37 4.01 9.18
C LYS A 60 2.47 3.83 10.41
N GLY A 61 2.46 4.82 11.31
CA GLY A 61 1.58 4.82 12.47
C GLY A 61 0.10 4.79 12.09
N VAL A 62 -0.32 5.63 11.14
CA VAL A 62 -1.70 5.66 10.64
C VAL A 62 -2.15 4.29 10.15
N LEU A 63 -1.32 3.62 9.34
CA LEU A 63 -1.64 2.29 8.85
C LEU A 63 -1.59 1.22 9.96
N LYS A 64 -0.65 1.32 10.90
CA LYS A 64 -0.55 0.37 12.03
C LYS A 64 -1.75 0.47 12.96
N GLU A 65 -2.26 1.67 13.19
CA GLU A 65 -3.42 1.92 14.05
C GLU A 65 -4.70 1.23 13.53
N LEU A 66 -4.77 0.90 12.23
CA LEU A 66 -5.87 0.09 11.69
C LEU A 66 -6.04 -1.23 12.44
N GLY A 67 -4.95 -1.88 12.87
CA GLY A 67 -5.03 -3.15 13.59
C GLY A 67 -5.64 -3.06 15.00
N THR A 68 -5.94 -1.86 15.46
CA THR A 68 -6.64 -1.61 16.73
C THR A 68 -8.13 -1.33 16.53
N THR A 69 -8.56 -1.14 15.27
CA THR A 69 -9.95 -0.87 14.90
C THR A 69 -10.82 -2.12 15.08
N GLN A 70 -12.14 -1.96 15.10
CA GLN A 70 -13.04 -3.12 15.18
C GLN A 70 -13.04 -3.98 13.89
N HIS A 71 -12.40 -3.49 12.83
CA HIS A 71 -12.50 -4.07 11.49
C HIS A 71 -11.28 -4.89 11.08
N PHE A 72 -10.13 -4.64 11.67
CA PHE A 72 -8.86 -5.28 11.37
C PHE A 72 -8.16 -5.72 12.66
N ASP A 73 -7.33 -6.75 12.55
CA ASP A 73 -6.53 -7.25 13.68
C ASP A 73 -5.11 -6.64 13.68
N GLU A 74 -4.39 -6.83 14.79
CA GLU A 74 -3.04 -6.31 14.97
C GLU A 74 -2.09 -6.79 13.87
N SER A 75 -2.20 -8.07 13.46
CA SER A 75 -1.40 -8.65 12.38
C SER A 75 -1.59 -7.90 11.07
N PHE A 76 -2.84 -7.58 10.70
CA PHE A 76 -3.13 -6.80 9.52
C PHE A 76 -2.53 -5.40 9.60
N GLY A 77 -2.64 -4.73 10.76
CA GLY A 77 -2.05 -3.42 10.99
C GLY A 77 -0.53 -3.42 10.80
N ASP A 78 0.15 -4.43 11.35
CA ASP A 78 1.59 -4.61 11.14
C ASP A 78 1.94 -4.85 9.68
N ASP A 79 1.21 -5.74 9.01
CA ASP A 79 1.43 -6.11 7.62
C ASP A 79 1.22 -4.96 6.64
N ILE A 80 0.15 -4.17 6.80
CA ILE A 80 -0.12 -3.05 5.90
C ILE A 80 0.81 -1.87 6.17
N SER A 81 1.18 -1.63 7.45
CA SER A 81 2.03 -0.50 7.83
C SER A 81 3.44 -0.57 7.26
N GLN A 82 3.95 -1.78 7.01
CA GLN A 82 5.30 -1.96 6.47
C GLN A 82 5.49 -1.26 5.11
N TRP A 83 4.42 -1.12 4.33
CA TRP A 83 4.45 -0.54 2.99
C TRP A 83 4.49 0.99 2.97
N ALA A 84 4.24 1.66 4.10
CA ALA A 84 4.39 3.11 4.20
C ALA A 84 5.82 3.60 3.88
N VAL A 85 6.82 2.72 4.02
CA VAL A 85 8.22 3.02 3.70
C VAL A 85 8.43 3.36 2.22
N LEU A 86 7.61 2.81 1.33
CA LEU A 86 7.72 3.01 -0.12
C LEU A 86 7.56 4.46 -0.52
N ARG A 87 6.76 5.26 0.22
CA ARG A 87 6.64 6.70 -0.02
C ARG A 87 8.00 7.41 0.00
N ASN A 88 8.92 7.00 0.88
CA ASN A 88 10.24 7.63 0.99
C ASN A 88 11.27 6.99 0.06
N ILE A 89 11.12 5.68 -0.20
CA ILE A 89 12.08 4.94 -1.02
C ILE A 89 11.93 5.28 -2.51
N LEU A 90 10.71 5.55 -2.97
CA LEU A 90 10.44 5.93 -4.36
C LEU A 90 11.05 7.29 -4.73
N THR A 91 11.31 8.17 -3.77
CA THR A 91 11.99 9.46 -4.01
C THR A 91 13.52 9.35 -3.95
N HIS A 92 14.07 8.20 -3.54
CA HIS A 92 15.51 8.02 -3.31
C HIS A 92 16.27 7.63 -4.58
N GLU A 93 17.39 8.28 -4.90
CA GLU A 93 18.14 8.08 -6.18
C GLU A 93 18.78 6.70 -6.41
N TYR A 94 18.89 5.82 -5.39
CA TYR A 94 19.53 4.51 -5.52
C TYR A 94 18.55 3.43 -6.03
N LEU A 95 18.73 3.00 -7.28
CA LEU A 95 17.82 2.09 -7.96
C LEU A 95 17.78 0.67 -7.37
N ASP A 96 18.91 0.17 -6.88
CA ASP A 96 19.07 -1.18 -6.30
C ASP A 96 18.36 -1.30 -4.94
N ILE A 97 18.56 -0.32 -4.06
CA ILE A 97 17.86 -0.23 -2.76
C ILE A 97 16.35 -0.12 -2.99
N ARG A 98 15.95 0.72 -3.95
CA ARG A 98 14.55 0.91 -4.35
C ARG A 98 13.93 -0.40 -4.85
N TRP A 99 14.64 -1.12 -5.71
CA TRP A 99 14.16 -2.36 -6.30
C TRP A 99 13.89 -3.45 -5.27
N ASN A 100 14.77 -3.66 -4.28
CA ASN A 100 14.57 -4.72 -3.30
C ASN A 100 13.23 -4.55 -2.54
N THR A 101 12.88 -3.32 -2.20
CA THR A 101 11.61 -3.00 -1.53
C THR A 101 10.42 -3.15 -2.48
N ILE A 102 10.55 -2.66 -3.71
CA ILE A 102 9.52 -2.79 -4.76
C ILE A 102 9.24 -4.27 -5.04
N LYS A 103 10.30 -5.07 -5.23
CA LYS A 103 10.20 -6.52 -5.49
C LYS A 103 9.44 -7.22 -4.37
N LYS A 104 9.75 -6.90 -3.10
CA LYS A 104 9.01 -7.45 -1.96
C LYS A 104 7.53 -7.05 -2.04
N PHE A 105 7.24 -5.77 -2.29
CA PHE A 105 5.88 -5.26 -2.40
C PHE A 105 5.06 -5.99 -3.48
N ILE A 106 5.57 -6.05 -4.71
CA ILE A 106 4.84 -6.65 -5.84
C ILE A 106 4.62 -8.16 -5.67
N GLN A 107 5.44 -8.83 -4.85
CA GLN A 107 5.35 -10.26 -4.60
C GLN A 107 4.44 -10.63 -3.42
N THR A 108 4.33 -9.77 -2.40
CA THR A 108 3.69 -10.16 -1.13
C THR A 108 2.53 -9.28 -0.71
N SER A 109 2.33 -8.10 -1.32
CA SER A 109 1.32 -7.15 -0.84
C SER A 109 -0.09 -7.39 -1.38
N GLU A 110 -0.25 -8.14 -2.47
CA GLU A 110 -1.56 -8.37 -3.10
C GLU A 110 -2.63 -8.91 -2.13
N PRO A 111 -2.37 -9.96 -1.31
CA PRO A 111 -3.38 -10.45 -0.37
C PRO A 111 -3.76 -9.42 0.70
N ILE A 112 -2.79 -8.61 1.15
CA ILE A 112 -3.01 -7.57 2.17
C ILE A 112 -3.95 -6.50 1.61
N TYR A 113 -3.66 -5.99 0.40
CA TYR A 113 -4.51 -4.99 -0.24
C TYR A 113 -5.87 -5.53 -0.65
N LYS A 114 -5.97 -6.83 -1.02
CA LYS A 114 -7.26 -7.48 -1.26
C LYS A 114 -8.13 -7.49 -0.02
N THR A 115 -7.56 -7.90 1.13
CA THR A 115 -8.26 -7.86 2.43
C THR A 115 -8.68 -6.44 2.79
N PHE A 116 -7.79 -5.46 2.59
CA PHE A 116 -8.08 -4.06 2.86
C PHE A 116 -9.28 -3.55 2.04
N ILE A 117 -9.26 -3.77 0.72
CA ILE A 117 -10.32 -3.33 -0.19
C ILE A 117 -11.64 -4.00 0.17
N ASN A 118 -11.66 -5.33 0.32
CA ASN A 118 -12.88 -6.07 0.65
C ASN A 118 -13.52 -5.56 1.96
N LYS A 119 -12.69 -5.27 2.98
CA LYS A 119 -13.20 -4.78 4.26
C LYS A 119 -13.75 -3.36 4.13
N VAL A 120 -13.05 -2.47 3.42
CA VAL A 120 -13.52 -1.11 3.17
C VAL A 120 -14.82 -1.10 2.37
N GLU A 121 -14.94 -1.95 1.36
CA GLU A 121 -16.19 -2.10 0.59
C GLU A 121 -17.35 -2.58 1.44
N PHE A 122 -17.12 -3.57 2.30
CA PHE A 122 -18.13 -4.06 3.23
C PHE A 122 -18.67 -2.94 4.13
N MET A 123 -17.82 -2.00 4.55
CA MET A 123 -18.24 -0.85 5.37
C MET A 123 -19.06 0.20 4.60
N LEU A 124 -18.91 0.26 3.27
CA LEU A 124 -19.63 1.23 2.42
C LEU A 124 -21.03 0.72 2.00
N GLN A 125 -21.35 -0.55 2.27
CA GLN A 125 -22.68 -1.08 2.01
C GLN A 125 -23.68 -0.56 3.06
N PRO A 126 -24.88 -0.08 2.66
CA PRO A 126 -25.89 0.37 3.62
C PRO A 126 -26.30 -0.80 4.54
N GLN A 127 -26.32 -0.52 5.85
CA GLN A 127 -26.80 -1.43 6.90
C GLN A 127 -28.33 -1.44 6.97
#